data_AF-A0A7X7YQ66-F1
#
_entry.id   AF-A0A7X7YQ66-F1
#
_cell.length_a   1.000
_cell.length_b   1.000
_cell.length_c   1.000
_cell.angle_alpha   90.00
_cell.angle_beta   90.00
_cell.angle_gamma   90.00
#
_symmetry.space_group_name_H-M   'P 1'
#
loop_
_entity.id
_entity.type
_entity.pdbx_description
1 polymer ?
#
loop_
_entity_poly.entity_id
_entity_poly.type
_entity_poly.pdbx_seq_one_letter_code
_entity_poly.pdbx_strand_id
1 'polypeptide(L)'
;MGMLMYLNLHTQRNDDNINSKNSKSMKFEKVPLPYAPDALEPVISKTTIEFHYGKHHQAYVDNLNRLIVGTEFENADLETIVKE
;
A
#
# COMPACT_ATOMS: atom_id res chain seq x y z
N MET A 1 55.22 19.04 27.69
CA MET A 1 53.89 18.65 28.20
C MET A 1 52.95 18.78 27.02
N GLY A 2 52.84 17.76 26.17
CA GLY A 2 51.81 16.71 26.29
C GLY A 2 50.47 17.33 25.84
N MET A 3 49.81 16.94 24.75
CA MET A 3 49.62 15.62 24.18
C MET A 3 49.02 15.81 22.77
N LEU A 4 49.54 15.07 21.79
CA LEU A 4 48.89 14.78 20.51
C LEU A 4 47.51 14.15 20.75
N MET A 5 46.52 14.32 19.85
CA MET A 5 45.80 13.20 19.23
C MET A 5 44.65 13.66 18.30
N TYR A 6 44.84 13.32 17.02
CA TYR A 6 43.89 12.80 16.01
C TYR A 6 42.68 13.61 15.48
N LEU A 7 42.90 14.13 14.26
CA LEU A 7 42.16 13.85 13.00
C LEU A 7 40.76 13.21 13.10
N ASN A 8 39.77 13.82 12.43
CA ASN A 8 38.86 13.09 11.55
C ASN A 8 38.29 14.01 10.46
N LEU A 9 38.90 13.90 9.28
CA LEU A 9 38.39 14.36 8.00
C LEU A 9 37.66 13.16 7.36
N HIS A 10 36.33 13.13 7.39
CA HIS A 10 35.56 12.22 6.54
C HIS A 10 34.31 12.94 6.04
N THR A 11 34.44 13.56 4.87
CA THR A 11 33.33 13.75 3.94
C THR A 11 32.77 12.37 3.63
N GLN A 12 31.58 12.06 4.16
CA GLN A 12 30.75 11.02 3.58
C GLN A 12 29.72 11.68 2.66
N ARG A 13 30.03 11.57 1.36
CA ARG A 13 29.01 11.44 0.32
C ARG A 13 28.20 10.21 0.69
N ASN A 14 26.91 10.36 0.92
CA ASN A 14 26.01 9.22 1.04
C ASN A 14 25.36 9.03 -0.31
N ASP A 15 25.83 7.97 -0.95
CA ASP A 15 25.50 7.53 -2.29
C ASP A 15 24.01 7.23 -2.47
N ASP A 16 23.60 7.34 -3.73
CA ASP A 16 22.26 7.13 -4.24
C ASP A 16 21.62 5.78 -3.86
N ASN A 17 20.28 5.83 -3.75
CA ASN A 17 19.36 4.79 -4.22
C ASN A 17 19.76 3.32 -3.98
N ILE A 18 19.22 2.68 -2.93
CA ILE A 18 18.71 1.29 -3.04
C ILE A 18 17.56 1.04 -2.04
N ASN A 19 16.36 1.56 -2.32
CA ASN A 19 15.15 0.73 -2.14
C ASN A 19 13.98 1.19 -3.01
N SER A 20 14.23 1.43 -4.30
CA SER A 20 13.19 1.31 -5.33
C SER A 20 13.03 -0.16 -5.72
N LYS A 21 12.84 -1.06 -4.75
CA LYS A 21 12.52 -2.47 -5.04
C LYS A 21 11.03 -2.57 -5.32
N ASN A 22 10.71 -2.34 -6.59
CA ASN A 22 9.54 -2.87 -7.26
C ASN A 22 8.22 -2.65 -6.50
N SER A 23 7.78 -1.39 -6.40
CA SER A 23 6.36 -1.13 -6.22
C SER A 23 5.68 -1.58 -7.51
N LYS A 24 5.37 -2.88 -7.63
CA LYS A 24 4.40 -3.32 -8.62
C LYS A 24 3.14 -2.52 -8.30
N SER A 25 2.85 -1.51 -9.13
CA SER A 25 1.63 -0.72 -8.99
C SER A 25 0.49 -1.71 -9.01
N MET A 26 -0.26 -1.79 -7.91
CA MET A 26 -1.48 -2.60 -7.89
C MET A 26 -2.42 -1.98 -8.92
N LYS A 27 -3.06 -2.82 -9.73
CA LYS A 27 -3.92 -2.34 -10.81
C LYS A 27 -5.22 -1.77 -10.27
N PHE A 28 -5.81 -2.46 -9.30
CA PHE A 28 -7.01 -2.04 -8.60
C PHE A 28 -6.64 -1.52 -7.21
N GLU A 29 -7.28 -0.43 -6.82
CA GLU A 29 -7.05 0.22 -5.53
C GLU A 29 -8.37 0.40 -4.78
N LYS A 30 -8.29 0.35 -3.45
CA LYS A 30 -9.45 0.59 -2.58
C LYS A 30 -9.68 2.09 -2.44
N VAL A 31 -10.84 2.57 -2.84
CA VAL A 31 -11.23 3.97 -2.72
C VAL A 31 -11.39 4.36 -1.24
N PRO A 32 -10.80 5.47 -0.77
CA PRO A 32 -10.94 5.93 0.61
C PRO A 32 -12.40 6.22 1.00
N LEU A 33 -12.75 5.97 2.26
CA LEU A 33 -14.04 6.38 2.80
C LEU A 33 -14.13 7.92 2.83
N PRO A 34 -15.26 8.52 2.41
CA PRO A 34 -15.47 9.96 2.48
C PRO A 34 -15.93 10.44 3.88
N TYR A 35 -15.98 9.55 4.87
CA TYR A 35 -16.46 9.80 6.23
C TYR A 35 -15.64 9.02 7.27
N ALA A 36 -15.73 9.45 8.52
CA ALA A 36 -15.06 8.78 9.65
C ALA A 36 -15.70 7.40 9.95
N PRO A 37 -14.94 6.41 10.44
CA PRO A 37 -15.44 5.04 10.66
C PRO A 37 -16.70 4.91 11.53
N ASP A 38 -16.97 5.87 12.41
CA ASP A 38 -18.11 5.95 13.32
C ASP A 38 -19.26 6.84 12.82
N ALA A 39 -19.13 7.46 11.64
CA ALA A 39 -20.10 8.43 11.13
C ALA A 39 -21.50 7.86 10.85
N LEU A 40 -21.66 6.53 10.85
CA LEU A 40 -22.92 5.83 10.59
C LEU A 40 -23.58 5.26 11.86
N GLU A 41 -23.03 5.57 13.04
CA GLU A 41 -23.65 5.17 14.30
C GLU A 41 -24.97 5.91 14.55
N PRO A 42 -25.96 5.29 15.23
CA PRO A 42 -25.93 3.92 15.79
C PRO A 42 -26.35 2.82 14.80
N VAL A 43 -26.61 3.16 13.53
CA VAL A 43 -27.16 2.21 12.54
C VAL A 43 -26.11 1.18 12.12
N ILE A 44 -24.87 1.63 11.90
CA ILE A 44 -23.73 0.77 11.60
C ILE A 44 -22.61 1.13 12.56
N SER A 45 -22.14 0.14 13.32
CA SER A 45 -21.07 0.35 14.29
C SER A 45 -19.74 0.67 13.62
N LYS A 46 -18.88 1.44 14.32
CA LYS A 46 -17.49 1.65 13.92
C LYS A 46 -16.76 0.33 13.63
N THR A 47 -16.93 -0.67 14.50
CA THR A 47 -16.30 -1.98 14.34
C THR A 47 -16.73 -2.65 13.03
N THR A 48 -18.01 -2.57 12.66
CA THR A 48 -18.49 -3.10 11.38
C THR A 48 -17.77 -2.46 10.20
N ILE A 49 -17.58 -1.13 10.19
CA ILE A 49 -16.88 -0.44 9.11
C ILE A 49 -15.38 -0.81 9.07
N GLU A 50 -14.71 -0.89 10.22
CA GLU A 50 -13.31 -1.30 10.30
C GLU A 50 -13.07 -2.73 9.79
N PHE A 51 -13.98 -3.67 10.08
CA PHE A 51 -13.88 -5.02 9.54
C PHE A 51 -14.29 -5.08 8.07
N HIS A 52 -15.43 -4.50 7.69
CA HIS A 52 -15.98 -4.61 6.35
C HIS A 52 -15.15 -3.85 5.31
N TYR A 53 -14.99 -2.53 5.48
CA TYR A 53 -14.20 -1.71 4.56
C TYR A 53 -12.69 -1.84 4.83
N GLY A 54 -12.28 -1.90 6.09
CA GLY A 54 -10.86 -1.99 6.45
C GLY A 54 -10.25 -3.33 6.02
N LYS A 55 -10.74 -4.45 6.58
CA LYS A 55 -10.15 -5.79 6.35
C LYS A 55 -10.71 -6.50 5.12
N HIS A 56 -12.03 -6.70 5.03
CA HIS A 56 -12.61 -7.54 3.98
C HIS A 56 -12.46 -6.94 2.59
N HIS A 57 -12.80 -5.67 2.41
CA HIS A 57 -12.65 -4.99 1.12
C HIS A 57 -11.17 -4.94 0.67
N GLN A 58 -10.22 -4.71 1.59
CA GLN A 58 -8.79 -4.78 1.25
C GLN A 58 -8.39 -6.17 0.76
N ALA A 59 -8.80 -7.21 1.47
CA ALA A 59 -8.47 -8.58 1.10
C ALA A 59 -9.04 -8.96 -0.29
N TYR A 60 -10.22 -8.45 -0.67
CA TYR A 60 -10.75 -8.65 -2.02
C TYR A 60 -9.90 -7.96 -3.09
N VAL A 61 -9.51 -6.71 -2.87
CA VAL A 61 -8.64 -5.95 -3.81
C VAL A 61 -7.27 -6.62 -3.97
N ASP A 62 -6.64 -7.03 -2.86
CA ASP A 62 -5.33 -7.67 -2.88
C ASP A 62 -5.39 -9.03 -3.61
N ASN A 63 -6.44 -9.82 -3.35
CA ASN A 63 -6.62 -11.10 -4.02
C ASN A 63 -6.91 -10.94 -5.52
N LEU A 64 -7.75 -9.98 -5.92
CA LEU A 64 -7.99 -9.69 -7.34
C LEU A 64 -6.68 -9.38 -8.06
N ASN A 65 -5.90 -8.43 -7.53
CA ASN A 65 -4.61 -8.05 -8.11
C ASN A 65 -3.62 -9.22 -8.20
N ARG A 66 -3.66 -10.15 -7.24
CA ARG A 66 -2.83 -11.37 -7.28
C ARG A 66 -3.29 -12.36 -8.35
N LEU A 67 -4.61 -12.51 -8.54
CA LEU A 67 -5.20 -13.53 -9.41
C LEU A 67 -5.15 -13.17 -10.90
N ILE A 68 -5.13 -11.88 -11.25
CA ILE A 68 -5.17 -11.44 -12.65
C ILE A 68 -3.81 -11.43 -13.36
N VAL A 69 -2.70 -11.61 -12.63
CA VAL A 69 -1.35 -11.54 -13.22
C VAL A 69 -1.12 -12.74 -14.15
N GLY A 70 -0.71 -12.47 -15.40
CA GLY A 70 -0.48 -13.50 -16.40
C GLY A 70 -1.74 -14.12 -16.99
N THR A 71 -2.92 -13.59 -16.66
CA THR A 71 -4.19 -14.00 -17.27
C THR A 71 -4.61 -13.01 -18.36
N GLU A 72 -5.65 -13.34 -19.13
CA GLU A 72 -6.26 -12.39 -20.08
C GLU A 72 -6.79 -11.12 -19.40
N PHE A 73 -7.01 -11.17 -18.09
CA PHE A 73 -7.53 -10.08 -17.28
C PHE A 73 -6.47 -9.13 -16.73
N GLU A 74 -5.17 -9.41 -16.90
CA GLU A 74 -4.10 -8.56 -16.36
C GLU A 74 -4.28 -7.09 -16.78
N ASN A 75 -4.72 -6.89 -18.02
CA ASN A 75 -4.93 -5.57 -18.62
C ASN A 75 -6.41 -5.16 -18.80
N ALA A 76 -7.37 -5.99 -18.35
CA ALA A 76 -8.81 -5.69 -18.39
C ALA A 76 -9.28 -4.71 -17.29
N ASP A 77 -10.33 -3.93 -17.55
CA ASP A 77 -11.01 -3.16 -16.50
C ASP A 77 -11.86 -4.06 -15.58
N LEU A 78 -12.33 -3.53 -14.45
CA LEU A 78 -13.09 -4.30 -13.46
C LEU A 78 -14.41 -4.84 -14.04
N GLU A 79 -15.11 -4.05 -14.86
CA GLU A 79 -16.39 -4.49 -15.42
C GLU A 79 -16.22 -5.67 -16.36
N THR A 80 -15.17 -5.65 -17.18
CA THR A 80 -14.81 -6.74 -18.08
C THR A 80 -14.54 -8.02 -17.30
N ILE A 81 -13.78 -7.95 -16.21
CA ILE A 81 -13.48 -9.11 -15.35
C ILE A 81 -14.75 -9.70 -14.72
N VAL A 82 -15.74 -8.87 -14.37
CA VAL A 82 -16.98 -9.31 -13.73
C VAL A 82 -17.99 -9.90 -14.71
N LYS A 83 -17.89 -9.56 -16.00
CA LYS A 83 -18.84 -9.99 -17.05
C LYS A 83 -18.58 -11.41 -17.55
N GLU A 84 -17.34 -11.91 -17.44
CA GLU A 84 -16.91 -13.25 -17.87
C GLU A 84 -17.07 -14.30 -16.76
#